data_AF-A0A3M2LGI8-F1
#
_entry.id   AF-A0A3M2LGI8-F1
#
_cell.length_a   1.000
_cell.length_b   1.000
_cell.length_c   1.000
_cell.angle_alpha   90.00
_cell.angle_beta   90.00
_cell.angle_gamma   90.00
#
_symmetry.space_group_name_H-M   'P 1'
#
loop_
_entity.id
_entity.type
_entity.pdbx_description
1 polymer ?
#
loop_
_entity_poly.entity_id
_entity_poly.type
_entity_poly.pdbx_seq_one_letter_code
_entity_poly.pdbx_strand_id
1 'polypeptide(L)'
;MTPLLTDAAPGLLRAAPIDSGGHTMSRASLLRYLEIKVHHLIKDQAWNSIRVIGAYDRAAVISRHEKTGKLFNVERPTVTAHGRDLVVKAFPGADYVQHYALITATYLAMTGRPADTVTYQPPDQRACRTALDALDLALDGELVIVGWGLTHLAPPGGVWTHGPGYAWQRAQVAGRHVVYLGFLHSIWGDVAGRVVARLAELGAGDVVYVGKVGSLTPGIEPNTWLATGSTSLVRGTLVSWDDFFGDYAAAHDGVQSGLHVSSPSVLLEDRDWLTQHSTSYAFVDPEIGPMGMAAQQAGVRFGYLHVISNNLATHYPADLSNERQRDVLRRRAVLADRIRTIVTGRLAATPSHLLGET
;
A
#
# COMPACT_ATOMS: atom_id res chain seq x y z
N MET A 1 -13.17 25.38 14.84
CA MET A 1 -13.97 24.16 14.65
C MET A 1 -14.53 24.21 13.24
N THR A 2 -13.86 23.55 12.31
CA THR A 2 -14.22 23.52 10.89
C THR A 2 -14.90 22.18 10.61
N PRO A 3 -16.02 22.12 9.88
CA PRO A 3 -16.70 20.86 9.62
C PRO A 3 -15.77 19.95 8.80
N LEU A 4 -15.60 18.72 9.28
CA LEU A 4 -14.93 17.62 8.60
C LEU A 4 -15.51 17.48 7.19
N LEU A 5 -14.64 17.67 6.20
CA LEU A 5 -14.95 17.63 4.79
C LEU A 5 -15.33 16.20 4.39
N THR A 6 -16.44 16.13 3.66
CA THR A 6 -17.31 14.98 3.36
C THR A 6 -16.58 13.74 2.85
N ASP A 7 -16.85 12.61 3.53
CA ASP A 7 -16.70 11.25 3.01
C ASP A 7 -17.33 11.12 1.61
N ALA A 8 -16.85 10.16 0.80
CA ALA A 8 -17.50 9.79 -0.45
C ALA A 8 -18.99 9.49 -0.19
N ALA A 9 -19.89 10.12 -0.95
CA ALA A 9 -21.33 10.00 -0.72
C ALA A 9 -21.76 8.51 -0.68
N PRO A 10 -22.52 8.08 0.34
CA PRO A 10 -23.05 6.73 0.38
C PRO A 10 -23.94 6.51 -0.85
N GLY A 11 -23.51 5.62 -1.75
CA GLY A 11 -24.20 5.42 -3.01
C GLY A 11 -23.49 4.43 -3.93
N LEU A 12 -24.25 3.90 -4.88
CA LEU A 12 -23.72 3.10 -5.97
C LEU A 12 -23.08 4.04 -7.00
N LEU A 13 -21.78 3.90 -7.22
CA LEU A 13 -20.99 4.70 -8.16
C LEU A 13 -20.66 3.88 -9.40
N ARG A 14 -20.50 4.54 -10.55
CA ARG A 14 -20.02 3.91 -11.79
C ARG A 14 -18.50 4.07 -11.90
N ALA A 15 -17.80 3.02 -12.29
CA ALA A 15 -16.38 3.11 -12.60
C ALA A 15 -16.18 3.56 -14.04
N ALA A 16 -15.49 4.67 -14.25
CA ALA A 16 -15.05 5.09 -15.57
C ALA A 16 -13.75 4.36 -15.93
N PRO A 17 -13.66 3.67 -17.07
CA PRO A 17 -12.40 3.09 -17.53
C PRO A 17 -11.39 4.19 -17.82
N ILE A 18 -10.11 3.90 -17.59
CA ILE A 18 -9.02 4.84 -17.83
C ILE A 18 -8.60 4.82 -19.30
N ASP A 19 -8.29 6.00 -19.85
CA ASP A 19 -7.70 6.10 -21.17
C ASP A 19 -6.25 5.57 -21.17
N SER A 20 -6.05 4.43 -21.81
CA SER A 20 -4.72 3.83 -21.95
C SER A 20 -3.76 4.63 -22.84
N GLY A 21 -4.26 5.59 -23.64
CA GLY A 21 -3.45 6.45 -24.50
C GLY A 21 -2.70 7.54 -23.72
N GLY A 22 -3.37 8.14 -22.73
CA GLY A 22 -2.82 9.19 -21.85
C GLY A 22 -2.09 8.71 -20.60
N HIS A 23 -2.16 7.41 -20.28
CA HIS A 23 -1.60 6.85 -19.04
C HIS A 23 -0.06 6.87 -18.99
N THR A 24 0.52 6.92 -17.79
CA THR A 24 2.00 6.88 -17.59
C THR A 24 2.60 5.52 -17.90
N MET A 25 1.90 4.43 -17.62
CA MET A 25 2.25 3.12 -18.15
C MET A 25 1.95 3.01 -19.64
N SER A 26 2.85 2.35 -20.39
CA SER A 26 2.56 1.95 -21.76
C SER A 26 1.28 1.11 -21.83
N ARG A 27 0.58 1.12 -22.97
CA ARG A 27 -0.62 0.29 -23.16
C ARG A 27 -0.38 -1.19 -22.84
N ALA A 28 0.78 -1.73 -23.22
CA ALA A 28 1.15 -3.11 -22.96
C ALA A 28 1.41 -3.37 -21.45
N SER A 29 2.16 -2.49 -20.79
CA SER A 29 2.43 -2.57 -19.34
C SER A 29 1.14 -2.44 -18.53
N LEU A 30 0.25 -1.52 -18.91
CA LEU A 30 -1.06 -1.33 -18.27
C LEU A 30 -1.94 -2.57 -18.42
N LEU A 31 -2.06 -3.13 -19.63
CA LEU A 31 -2.86 -4.34 -19.84
C LEU A 31 -2.31 -5.51 -18.98
N ARG A 32 -0.99 -5.70 -18.99
CA ARG A 32 -0.33 -6.72 -18.16
C ARG A 32 -0.56 -6.50 -16.67
N TYR A 33 -0.52 -5.24 -16.20
CA TYR A 33 -0.85 -4.89 -14.82
C TYR A 33 -2.29 -5.30 -14.46
N LEU A 34 -3.25 -5.03 -15.34
CA LEU A 34 -4.65 -5.37 -15.13
C LEU A 34 -4.88 -6.89 -15.13
N GLU A 35 -4.26 -7.62 -16.06
CA GLU A 35 -4.42 -9.06 -16.23
C GLU A 35 -4.01 -9.89 -15.02
N ILE A 36 -3.03 -9.43 -14.25
CA ILE A 36 -2.54 -10.09 -13.03
C ILE A 36 -3.32 -9.69 -11.77
N LYS A 37 -4.28 -8.76 -11.90
CA LYS A 37 -5.08 -8.22 -10.77
C LYS A 37 -6.55 -8.56 -10.87
N VAL A 38 -7.11 -8.49 -12.08
CA VAL A 38 -8.53 -8.74 -12.32
C VAL A 38 -8.88 -10.19 -11.95
N HIS A 39 -10.06 -10.38 -11.36
CA HIS A 39 -10.50 -11.72 -10.97
C HIS A 39 -10.71 -12.61 -12.19
N HIS A 40 -10.31 -13.87 -12.11
CA HIS A 40 -10.35 -14.77 -13.26
C HIS A 40 -11.74 -14.96 -13.88
N LEU A 41 -12.79 -15.02 -13.06
CA LEU A 41 -14.17 -15.11 -13.57
C LEU A 41 -14.60 -13.90 -14.40
N ILE A 42 -13.99 -12.73 -14.23
CA ILE A 42 -14.23 -11.58 -15.12
C ILE A 42 -13.61 -11.85 -16.49
N LYS A 43 -12.44 -12.51 -16.55
CA LYS A 43 -11.75 -12.87 -17.79
C LYS A 43 -12.50 -13.97 -18.54
N ASP A 44 -12.98 -14.97 -17.81
CA ASP A 44 -13.49 -16.22 -18.39
C ASP A 44 -14.91 -16.11 -18.97
N GLN A 45 -15.72 -15.15 -18.51
CA GLN A 45 -17.09 -14.98 -19.01
C GLN A 45 -17.54 -13.53 -19.03
N ALA A 46 -18.50 -13.24 -19.92
CA ALA A 46 -19.25 -11.98 -19.90
C ALA A 46 -20.21 -11.94 -18.69
N TRP A 47 -20.51 -10.74 -18.20
CA TRP A 47 -21.40 -10.48 -17.07
C TRP A 47 -22.36 -9.35 -17.44
N ASN A 48 -23.59 -9.41 -16.94
CA ASN A 48 -24.58 -8.35 -17.15
C ASN A 48 -24.28 -7.16 -16.24
N SER A 49 -23.85 -7.43 -15.01
CA SER A 49 -23.38 -6.41 -14.08
C SER A 49 -22.20 -6.92 -13.25
N ILE A 50 -21.30 -6.01 -12.89
CA ILE A 50 -20.20 -6.27 -11.95
C ILE A 50 -20.23 -5.18 -10.89
N ARG A 51 -20.35 -5.57 -9.62
CA ARG A 51 -20.35 -4.66 -8.47
C ARG A 51 -19.16 -4.92 -7.58
N VAL A 52 -18.34 -3.90 -7.30
CA VAL A 52 -17.21 -3.98 -6.36
C VAL A 52 -17.61 -3.38 -5.01
N ILE A 53 -17.44 -4.12 -3.92
CA ILE A 53 -17.82 -3.70 -2.56
C ILE A 53 -16.71 -4.00 -1.55
N GLY A 54 -16.70 -3.25 -0.44
CA GLY A 54 -15.83 -3.50 0.71
C GLY A 54 -16.46 -4.48 1.69
N ALA A 55 -16.44 -5.77 1.36
CA ALA A 55 -17.07 -6.84 2.16
C ALA A 55 -16.21 -8.11 2.11
N TYR A 56 -14.99 -8.02 2.62
CA TYR A 56 -14.00 -9.09 2.58
C TYR A 56 -14.53 -10.41 3.14
N ASP A 57 -14.49 -11.44 2.30
CA ASP A 57 -15.10 -12.73 2.56
C ASP A 57 -14.28 -13.82 1.88
N ARG A 58 -13.58 -14.62 2.67
CA ARG A 58 -12.72 -15.70 2.19
C ARG A 58 -13.45 -17.03 1.98
N ALA A 59 -14.75 -17.11 2.30
CA ALA A 59 -15.60 -18.25 1.95
C ALA A 59 -16.17 -18.15 0.53
N ALA A 60 -16.12 -16.96 -0.08
CA ALA A 60 -16.47 -16.74 -1.48
C ALA A 60 -15.39 -17.30 -2.44
N VAL A 61 -15.64 -17.21 -3.75
CA VAL A 61 -14.72 -17.77 -4.76
C VAL A 61 -13.40 -17.00 -4.75
N ILE A 62 -12.32 -17.73 -4.47
CA ILE A 62 -10.95 -17.20 -4.41
C ILE A 62 -10.37 -17.08 -5.82
N SER A 63 -9.62 -15.99 -6.07
CA SER A 63 -8.96 -15.80 -7.35
C SER A 63 -7.83 -16.81 -7.57
N ARG A 64 -7.82 -17.49 -8.73
CA ARG A 64 -6.63 -18.28 -9.16
C ARG A 64 -5.38 -17.43 -9.45
N HIS A 65 -5.48 -16.11 -9.35
CA HIS A 65 -4.39 -15.15 -9.53
C HIS A 65 -3.79 -14.63 -8.21
N GLU A 66 -4.09 -15.31 -7.08
CA GLU A 66 -3.38 -15.08 -5.83
C GLU A 66 -1.88 -15.35 -5.96
N LYS A 67 -1.07 -14.62 -5.20
CA LYS A 67 0.38 -14.72 -5.32
C LYS A 67 0.86 -15.97 -4.57
N THR A 68 1.60 -16.82 -5.26
CA THR A 68 2.35 -17.92 -4.65
C THR A 68 3.78 -17.50 -4.26
N GLY A 69 4.37 -18.21 -3.29
CA GLY A 69 5.78 -18.04 -2.90
C GLY A 69 6.09 -16.79 -2.06
N LYS A 70 5.08 -16.22 -1.38
CA LYS A 70 5.23 -15.08 -0.46
C LYS A 70 4.38 -15.33 0.78
N LEU A 71 4.76 -14.72 1.91
CA LEU A 71 4.00 -14.80 3.15
C LEU A 71 2.86 -13.78 3.20
N PHE A 72 3.03 -12.61 2.57
CA PHE A 72 2.13 -11.46 2.68
C PHE A 72 1.69 -10.90 1.33
N ASN A 73 0.58 -10.16 1.35
CA ASN A 73 -0.04 -9.56 0.18
C ASN A 73 -0.25 -10.62 -0.94
N VAL A 74 -0.74 -11.79 -0.54
CA VAL A 74 -1.02 -12.94 -1.41
C VAL A 74 -2.47 -12.96 -1.86
N GLU A 75 -3.37 -12.51 -0.98
CA GLU A 75 -4.81 -12.56 -1.19
C GLU A 75 -5.28 -11.47 -2.15
N ARG A 76 -6.29 -11.83 -2.93
CA ARG A 76 -7.02 -10.93 -3.83
C ARG A 76 -8.48 -10.85 -3.41
N PRO A 77 -9.24 -9.85 -3.92
CA PRO A 77 -10.69 -9.86 -3.78
C PRO A 77 -11.28 -11.18 -4.24
N THR A 78 -12.26 -11.66 -3.48
CA THR A 78 -13.06 -12.82 -3.82
C THR A 78 -14.30 -12.39 -4.59
N VAL A 79 -15.05 -13.35 -5.12
CA VAL A 79 -16.29 -13.04 -5.83
C VAL A 79 -17.44 -13.98 -5.47
N THR A 80 -18.66 -13.46 -5.55
CA THR A 80 -19.90 -14.24 -5.51
C THR A 80 -20.68 -13.97 -6.79
N ALA A 81 -21.20 -15.03 -7.41
CA ALA A 81 -22.01 -14.94 -8.62
C ALA A 81 -23.49 -15.17 -8.28
N HIS A 82 -24.36 -14.31 -8.82
CA HIS A 82 -25.81 -14.43 -8.73
C HIS A 82 -26.37 -14.42 -10.17
N GLY A 83 -26.48 -15.60 -10.78
CA GLY A 83 -26.84 -15.71 -12.19
C GLY A 83 -25.79 -15.03 -13.09
N ARG A 84 -26.16 -13.91 -13.72
CA ARG A 84 -25.29 -13.11 -14.61
C ARG A 84 -24.78 -11.83 -13.97
N ASP A 85 -24.91 -11.70 -12.65
CA ASP A 85 -24.39 -10.59 -11.86
C ASP A 85 -23.23 -11.06 -10.97
N LEU A 86 -22.13 -10.31 -10.98
CA LEU A 86 -20.93 -10.62 -10.21
C LEU A 86 -20.72 -9.59 -9.11
N VAL A 87 -20.50 -10.04 -7.89
CA VAL A 87 -20.10 -9.21 -6.76
C VAL A 87 -18.64 -9.48 -6.44
N VAL A 88 -17.77 -8.49 -6.61
CA VAL A 88 -16.36 -8.50 -6.24
C VAL A 88 -16.21 -7.93 -4.82
N LYS A 89 -15.62 -8.72 -3.93
CA LYS A 89 -15.51 -8.43 -2.50
C LYS A 89 -14.06 -8.10 -2.13
N ALA A 90 -13.75 -6.81 -1.99
CA ALA A 90 -12.43 -6.33 -1.60
C ALA A 90 -12.32 -6.13 -0.07
N PHE A 91 -11.10 -5.95 0.43
CA PHE A 91 -10.89 -5.51 1.81
C PHE A 91 -11.59 -4.15 2.04
N PRO A 92 -12.27 -3.92 3.19
CA PRO A 92 -13.00 -2.68 3.40
C PRO A 92 -12.09 -1.44 3.46
N GLY A 93 -12.00 -0.73 2.33
CA GLY A 93 -11.44 0.60 2.19
C GLY A 93 -11.98 1.28 0.94
N ALA A 94 -12.24 2.58 1.03
CA ALA A 94 -12.84 3.34 -0.06
C ALA A 94 -11.93 3.36 -1.30
N ASP A 95 -10.65 3.63 -1.09
CA ASP A 95 -9.67 3.72 -2.17
C ASP A 95 -9.41 2.32 -2.76
N TYR A 96 -9.42 1.27 -1.93
CA TYR A 96 -9.19 -0.10 -2.41
C TYR A 96 -10.36 -0.65 -3.24
N VAL A 97 -11.59 -0.33 -2.83
CA VAL A 97 -12.80 -0.67 -3.61
C VAL A 97 -12.82 0.09 -4.93
N GLN A 98 -12.54 1.41 -4.91
CA GLN A 98 -12.43 2.21 -6.13
C GLN A 98 -11.34 1.66 -7.05
N HIS A 99 -10.16 1.33 -6.50
CA HIS A 99 -9.04 0.79 -7.27
C HIS A 99 -9.44 -0.49 -8.03
N TYR A 100 -10.12 -1.45 -7.40
CA TYR A 100 -10.58 -2.65 -8.09
C TYR A 100 -11.71 -2.41 -9.09
N ALA A 101 -12.56 -1.41 -8.85
CA ALA A 101 -13.56 -0.97 -9.81
C ALA A 101 -12.89 -0.42 -11.08
N LEU A 102 -11.87 0.43 -10.92
CA LEU A 102 -11.07 0.97 -12.02
C LEU A 102 -10.28 -0.13 -12.74
N ILE A 103 -9.67 -1.08 -12.03
CA ILE A 103 -9.02 -2.26 -12.65
C ILE A 103 -10.00 -2.98 -13.56
N THR A 104 -11.19 -3.27 -13.03
CA THR A 104 -12.18 -4.08 -13.74
C THR A 104 -12.72 -3.35 -14.97
N ALA A 105 -13.15 -2.10 -14.82
CA ALA A 105 -13.67 -1.29 -15.93
C ALA A 105 -12.61 -1.09 -17.02
N THR A 106 -11.38 -0.74 -16.64
CA THR A 106 -10.28 -0.50 -17.59
C THR A 106 -9.89 -1.79 -18.31
N TYR A 107 -9.84 -2.93 -17.62
CA TYR A 107 -9.57 -4.22 -18.26
C TYR A 107 -10.62 -4.57 -19.31
N LEU A 108 -11.90 -4.41 -18.99
CA LEU A 108 -13.00 -4.67 -19.94
C LEU A 108 -12.88 -3.75 -21.16
N ALA A 109 -12.69 -2.44 -20.95
CA ALA A 109 -12.54 -1.49 -22.05
C ALA A 109 -11.34 -1.84 -22.95
N MET A 110 -10.16 -2.13 -22.37
CA MET A 110 -8.96 -2.46 -23.13
C MET A 110 -9.05 -3.78 -23.89
N THR A 111 -9.98 -4.67 -23.52
CA THR A 111 -10.25 -5.97 -24.15
C THR A 111 -11.51 -5.98 -25.02
N GLY A 112 -12.10 -4.80 -25.30
CA GLY A 112 -13.27 -4.67 -26.17
C GLY A 112 -14.58 -5.15 -25.56
N ARG A 113 -14.68 -5.16 -24.22
CA ARG A 113 -15.86 -5.61 -23.46
C ARG A 113 -16.59 -4.43 -22.79
N PRO A 114 -17.91 -4.54 -22.52
CA PRO A 114 -18.68 -3.46 -21.91
C PRO A 114 -18.19 -3.10 -20.50
N ALA A 115 -17.63 -1.89 -20.34
CA ALA A 115 -17.09 -1.39 -19.07
C ALA A 115 -18.13 -0.61 -18.23
N ASP A 116 -19.21 -0.14 -18.86
CA ASP A 116 -20.32 0.58 -18.24
C ASP A 116 -21.16 -0.29 -17.27
N THR A 117 -20.97 -1.60 -17.35
CA THR A 117 -21.55 -2.61 -16.43
C THR A 117 -20.88 -2.62 -15.05
N VAL A 118 -19.77 -1.90 -14.86
CA VAL A 118 -18.99 -1.90 -13.61
C VAL A 118 -19.43 -0.78 -12.69
N THR A 119 -19.88 -1.17 -11.50
CA THR A 119 -20.24 -0.26 -10.41
C THR A 119 -19.45 -0.59 -9.15
N TYR A 120 -19.39 0.35 -8.21
CA TYR A 120 -18.78 0.12 -6.92
C TYR A 120 -19.49 0.88 -5.81
N GLN A 121 -19.35 0.37 -4.59
CA GLN A 121 -19.87 1.02 -3.39
C GLN A 121 -18.77 1.02 -2.33
N PRO A 122 -18.23 2.20 -1.99
CA PRO A 122 -17.32 2.33 -0.86
C PRO A 122 -17.97 1.78 0.43
N PRO A 123 -17.20 1.08 1.29
CA PRO A 123 -17.70 0.63 2.58
C PRO A 123 -17.95 1.83 3.50
N ASP A 124 -18.90 1.70 4.42
CA ASP A 124 -19.05 2.67 5.49
C ASP A 124 -17.92 2.56 6.53
N GLN A 125 -17.79 3.58 7.39
CA GLN A 125 -16.74 3.64 8.40
C GLN A 125 -16.82 2.49 9.42
N ARG A 126 -18.03 2.01 9.72
CA ARG A 126 -18.23 0.90 10.67
C ARG A 126 -17.70 -0.41 10.10
N ALA A 127 -17.98 -0.71 8.85
CA ALA A 127 -17.47 -1.89 8.15
C ALA A 127 -15.94 -1.86 8.08
N CYS A 128 -15.36 -0.69 7.80
CA CYS A 128 -13.91 -0.51 7.79
C CYS A 128 -13.27 -0.75 9.16
N ARG A 129 -13.86 -0.17 10.22
CA ARG A 129 -13.38 -0.38 11.59
C ARG A 129 -13.49 -1.86 12.00
N THR A 130 -14.66 -2.46 11.79
CA THR A 130 -14.90 -3.88 12.13
C THR A 130 -13.88 -4.81 11.47
N ALA A 131 -13.51 -4.55 10.22
CA ALA A 131 -12.52 -5.36 9.52
C ALA A 131 -11.10 -5.24 10.13
N LEU A 132 -10.77 -4.10 10.73
CA LEU A 132 -9.49 -3.86 11.40
C LEU A 132 -9.49 -4.23 12.88
N ASP A 133 -10.65 -4.30 13.53
CA ASP A 133 -10.77 -4.82 14.90
C ASP A 133 -10.33 -6.29 14.99
N ALA A 134 -10.33 -7.00 13.86
CA ALA A 134 -9.73 -8.34 13.75
C ALA A 134 -8.21 -8.35 13.98
N LEU A 135 -7.52 -7.22 13.78
CA LEU A 135 -6.14 -7.04 14.24
C LEU A 135 -6.16 -6.88 15.75
N ASP A 136 -5.78 -7.97 16.43
CA ASP A 136 -5.66 -8.06 17.87
C ASP A 136 -4.23 -8.48 18.22
N LEU A 137 -3.45 -7.50 18.65
CA LEU A 137 -2.07 -7.66 19.09
C LEU A 137 -1.89 -6.88 20.39
N ALA A 138 -1.44 -7.57 21.44
CA ALA A 138 -0.94 -6.87 22.62
C ALA A 138 0.38 -6.18 22.26
N LEU A 139 0.36 -4.85 22.22
CA LEU A 139 1.54 -4.00 22.08
C LEU A 139 1.71 -3.17 23.36
N ASP A 140 2.95 -2.89 23.70
CA ASP A 140 3.39 -2.11 24.85
C ASP A 140 4.63 -1.30 24.45
N GLY A 141 4.41 -0.28 23.62
CA GLY A 141 5.44 0.66 23.19
C GLY A 141 6.45 0.11 22.17
N GLU A 142 6.23 -1.06 21.56
CA GLU A 142 7.14 -1.59 20.54
C GLU A 142 7.15 -0.72 19.28
N LEU A 143 8.28 -0.79 18.55
CA LEU A 143 8.31 -0.39 17.14
C LEU A 143 7.60 -1.46 16.31
N VAL A 144 6.59 -1.07 15.54
CA VAL A 144 5.92 -1.96 14.57
C VAL A 144 6.45 -1.67 13.16
N ILE A 145 7.08 -2.67 12.53
CA ILE A 145 7.51 -2.61 11.12
C ILE A 145 6.47 -3.34 10.28
N VAL A 146 5.76 -2.59 9.43
CA VAL A 146 4.70 -3.12 8.56
C VAL A 146 5.13 -3.11 7.10
N GLY A 147 4.61 -4.04 6.29
CA GLY A 147 4.63 -3.93 4.82
C GLY A 147 5.41 -5.01 4.05
N TRP A 148 6.21 -4.58 3.07
CA TRP A 148 6.92 -5.42 2.11
C TRP A 148 8.29 -5.88 2.64
N GLY A 149 8.73 -7.06 2.17
CA GLY A 149 10.08 -7.55 2.43
C GLY A 149 10.32 -8.03 3.86
N LEU A 150 9.27 -8.16 4.69
CA LEU A 150 9.40 -8.48 6.11
C LEU A 150 10.18 -9.78 6.39
N THR A 151 10.10 -10.78 5.51
CA THR A 151 10.88 -12.02 5.64
C THR A 151 12.38 -11.83 5.45
N HIS A 152 12.82 -10.72 4.86
CA HIS A 152 14.22 -10.30 4.75
C HIS A 152 14.63 -9.37 5.90
N LEU A 153 13.67 -8.65 6.49
CA LEU A 153 13.92 -7.69 7.56
C LEU A 153 13.91 -8.34 8.94
N ALA A 154 13.01 -9.30 9.16
CA ALA A 154 12.88 -10.03 10.39
C ALA A 154 14.07 -10.97 10.60
N PRO A 155 14.48 -11.24 11.85
CA PRO A 155 15.58 -12.17 12.12
C PRO A 155 15.35 -13.56 11.53
N PRO A 156 16.39 -14.18 10.93
CA PRO A 156 16.28 -15.51 10.37
C PRO A 156 15.94 -16.53 11.46
N GLY A 157 15.04 -17.47 11.14
CA GLY A 157 14.64 -18.55 12.05
C GLY A 157 13.58 -18.18 13.10
N GLY A 158 13.10 -16.92 13.12
CA GLY A 158 11.95 -16.59 13.96
C GLY A 158 10.65 -17.18 13.43
N VAL A 159 9.70 -17.38 14.35
CA VAL A 159 8.39 -17.98 14.05
C VAL A 159 7.38 -16.88 13.76
N TRP A 160 6.68 -17.01 12.62
CA TRP A 160 5.54 -16.17 12.28
C TRP A 160 4.28 -16.72 12.97
N THR A 161 3.70 -15.91 13.85
CA THR A 161 2.40 -16.21 14.46
C THR A 161 1.30 -15.66 13.56
N HIS A 162 0.25 -16.44 13.34
CA HIS A 162 -0.83 -16.11 12.40
C HIS A 162 -2.09 -15.67 13.14
N GLY A 163 -2.67 -14.56 12.67
CA GLY A 163 -3.99 -14.07 13.03
C GLY A 163 -4.93 -14.08 11.83
N PRO A 164 -6.18 -13.61 11.99
CA PRO A 164 -7.16 -13.53 10.91
C PRO A 164 -6.74 -12.48 9.86
N GLY A 165 -6.12 -12.93 8.76
CA GLY A 165 -5.74 -12.04 7.65
C GLY A 165 -4.39 -11.32 7.83
N TYR A 166 -3.62 -11.65 8.87
CA TYR A 166 -2.28 -11.12 9.12
C TYR A 166 -1.38 -12.16 9.80
N ALA A 167 -0.08 -11.91 9.80
CA ALA A 167 0.88 -12.65 10.63
C ALA A 167 1.96 -11.70 11.14
N TRP A 168 2.54 -12.04 12.28
CA TRP A 168 3.57 -11.22 12.90
C TRP A 168 4.71 -12.05 13.49
N GLN A 169 5.85 -11.40 13.65
CA GLN A 169 7.02 -11.95 14.34
C GLN A 169 7.54 -10.88 15.30
N ARG A 170 7.83 -11.26 16.54
CA ARG A 170 8.49 -10.39 17.52
C ARG A 170 10.00 -10.67 17.56
N ALA A 171 10.78 -9.63 17.79
CA ALA A 171 12.23 -9.73 17.99
C ALA A 171 12.75 -8.61 18.88
N GLN A 172 13.97 -8.78 19.39
CA GLN A 172 14.77 -7.68 19.92
C GLN A 172 15.81 -7.25 18.88
N VAL A 173 15.88 -5.95 18.60
CA VAL A 173 16.84 -5.35 17.67
C VAL A 173 17.46 -4.14 18.35
N ALA A 174 18.79 -4.13 18.48
CA ALA A 174 19.54 -3.08 19.18
C ALA A 174 18.96 -2.75 20.59
N GLY A 175 18.55 -3.79 21.34
CA GLY A 175 17.97 -3.64 22.68
C GLY A 175 16.52 -3.16 22.73
N ARG A 176 15.86 -2.92 21.59
CA ARG A 176 14.45 -2.52 21.51
C ARG A 176 13.56 -3.66 21.02
N HIS A 177 12.34 -3.72 21.53
CA HIS A 177 11.32 -4.66 21.08
C HIS A 177 10.72 -4.19 19.75
N VAL A 178 10.72 -5.09 18.77
CA VAL A 178 10.23 -4.84 17.40
C VAL A 178 9.22 -5.91 17.02
N VAL A 179 8.10 -5.48 16.44
CA VAL A 179 7.07 -6.34 15.86
C VAL A 179 7.08 -6.18 14.35
N TYR A 180 7.38 -7.24 13.61
CA TYR A 180 7.21 -7.27 12.16
C TYR A 180 5.80 -7.75 11.86
N LEU A 181 4.99 -6.94 11.19
CA LEU A 181 3.58 -7.20 10.93
C LEU A 181 3.28 -7.19 9.43
N GLY A 182 2.78 -8.30 8.90
CA GLY A 182 2.34 -8.38 7.51
C GLY A 182 0.89 -8.79 7.37
N PHE A 183 0.21 -8.25 6.36
CA PHE A 183 -1.17 -8.59 6.02
C PHE A 183 -1.22 -9.56 4.84
N LEU A 184 -2.17 -10.50 4.86
CA LEU A 184 -2.38 -11.44 3.76
C LEU A 184 -2.99 -10.75 2.53
N HIS A 185 -3.84 -9.73 2.73
CA HIS A 185 -4.35 -8.84 1.70
C HIS A 185 -3.44 -7.60 1.49
N SER A 186 -3.71 -6.80 0.46
CA SER A 186 -3.04 -5.50 0.31
C SER A 186 -3.68 -4.47 1.24
N ILE A 187 -2.87 -3.76 2.03
CA ILE A 187 -3.27 -2.52 2.68
C ILE A 187 -3.09 -1.40 1.66
N TRP A 188 -4.18 -0.84 1.15
CA TRP A 188 -4.18 0.10 0.02
C TRP A 188 -4.93 1.37 0.38
N GLY A 189 -4.37 2.53 0.05
CA GLY A 189 -5.04 3.81 0.25
C GLY A 189 -5.41 4.05 1.72
N ASP A 190 -6.65 4.46 1.94
CA ASP A 190 -7.25 4.66 3.27
C ASP A 190 -7.14 3.46 4.23
N VAL A 191 -7.05 2.21 3.74
CA VAL A 191 -6.82 1.03 4.59
C VAL A 191 -5.49 1.17 5.34
N ALA A 192 -4.45 1.66 4.67
CA ALA A 192 -3.11 1.82 5.23
C ALA A 192 -3.12 2.80 6.41
N GLY A 193 -3.79 3.94 6.27
CA GLY A 193 -3.96 4.89 7.36
C GLY A 193 -4.69 4.31 8.56
N ARG A 194 -5.77 3.56 8.31
CA ARG A 194 -6.52 2.92 9.40
C ARG A 194 -5.72 1.83 10.13
N VAL A 195 -4.80 1.14 9.44
CA VAL A 195 -3.86 0.21 10.10
C VAL A 195 -2.99 0.96 11.10
N VAL A 196 -2.43 2.12 10.75
CA VAL A 196 -1.62 2.92 11.68
C VAL A 196 -2.45 3.39 12.87
N ALA A 197 -3.67 3.89 12.64
CA ALA A 197 -4.56 4.28 13.73
C ALA A 197 -4.85 3.10 14.67
N ARG A 198 -5.11 1.91 14.12
CA ARG A 198 -5.34 0.69 14.92
C ARG A 198 -4.09 0.28 15.70
N LEU A 199 -2.90 0.37 15.11
CA LEU A 199 -1.66 0.05 15.83
C LEU A 199 -1.41 1.00 17.00
N ALA A 200 -1.71 2.29 16.84
CA ALA A 200 -1.64 3.24 17.95
C ALA A 200 -2.66 2.90 19.06
N GLU A 201 -3.91 2.55 18.70
CA GLU A 201 -4.92 2.09 19.68
C GLU A 201 -4.47 0.83 20.44
N LEU A 202 -3.70 -0.05 19.79
CA LEU A 202 -3.17 -1.28 20.38
C LEU A 202 -1.92 -1.08 21.24
N GLY A 203 -1.35 0.14 21.27
CA GLY A 203 -0.19 0.48 22.11
C GLY A 203 1.16 0.53 21.38
N ALA A 204 1.20 0.63 20.05
CA ALA A 204 2.45 0.82 19.31
C ALA A 204 3.16 2.12 19.74
N GLY A 205 4.46 2.06 20.01
CA GLY A 205 5.25 3.24 20.35
C GLY A 205 5.72 4.02 19.11
N ASP A 206 6.05 3.29 18.05
CA ASP A 206 6.50 3.82 16.76
C ASP A 206 5.99 2.92 15.64
N VAL A 207 5.75 3.47 14.43
CA VAL A 207 5.41 2.67 13.25
C VAL A 207 6.38 2.97 12.10
N VAL A 208 6.93 1.93 11.49
CA VAL A 208 7.74 2.03 10.26
C VAL A 208 7.08 1.25 9.14
N TYR A 209 6.84 1.92 8.01
CA TYR A 209 6.34 1.26 6.80
C TYR A 209 7.47 1.00 5.82
N VAL A 210 7.61 -0.25 5.42
CA VAL A 210 8.48 -0.65 4.32
C VAL A 210 7.62 -1.07 3.16
N GLY A 211 7.85 -0.49 2.00
CA GLY A 211 6.94 -0.60 0.87
C GLY A 211 7.65 -0.37 -0.45
N LYS A 212 6.86 0.02 -1.43
CA LYS A 212 7.33 0.34 -2.77
C LYS A 212 6.67 1.64 -3.19
N VAL A 213 7.42 2.50 -3.84
CA VAL A 213 6.95 3.82 -4.26
C VAL A 213 7.33 4.08 -5.72
N GLY A 214 6.55 4.90 -6.42
CA GLY A 214 6.90 5.45 -7.72
C GLY A 214 7.72 6.73 -7.57
N SER A 215 8.74 6.90 -8.41
CA SER A 215 9.44 8.18 -8.52
C SER A 215 8.78 9.09 -9.56
N LEU A 216 8.70 10.37 -9.25
CA LEU A 216 8.34 11.46 -10.17
C LEU A 216 9.59 12.25 -10.63
N THR A 217 10.75 11.97 -10.03
CA THR A 217 12.02 12.60 -10.41
C THR A 217 12.69 11.82 -11.54
N PRO A 218 13.03 12.45 -12.67
CA PRO A 218 13.75 11.81 -13.77
C PRO A 218 15.11 11.24 -13.33
N GLY A 219 15.59 10.22 -14.04
CA GLY A 219 16.95 9.70 -13.86
C GLY A 219 17.14 8.71 -12.70
N ILE A 220 16.14 8.51 -11.84
CA ILE A 220 16.21 7.48 -10.79
C ILE A 220 15.82 6.12 -11.38
N GLU A 221 16.81 5.24 -11.48
CA GLU A 221 16.62 3.87 -11.94
C GLU A 221 15.84 3.05 -10.89
N PRO A 222 14.75 2.38 -11.28
CA PRO A 222 13.99 1.52 -10.39
C PRO A 222 14.82 0.43 -9.72
N ASN A 223 14.51 0.17 -8.45
CA ASN A 223 15.09 -0.84 -7.58
C ASN A 223 16.58 -0.60 -7.26
N THR A 224 17.04 0.65 -7.31
CA THR A 224 18.42 1.02 -6.94
C THR A 224 18.52 2.02 -5.78
N TRP A 225 17.40 2.69 -5.45
CA TRP A 225 17.31 3.69 -4.39
C TRP A 225 16.19 3.38 -3.38
N LEU A 226 16.35 3.90 -2.17
CA LEU A 226 15.29 3.99 -1.17
C LEU A 226 14.70 5.40 -1.13
N ALA A 227 13.41 5.50 -0.81
CA ALA A 227 12.71 6.75 -0.57
C ALA A 227 12.36 6.89 0.91
N THR A 228 12.44 8.12 1.42
CA THR A 228 12.00 8.54 2.76
C THR A 228 11.43 9.96 2.72
N GLY A 229 10.80 10.40 3.81
CA GLY A 229 10.28 11.74 3.98
C GLY A 229 9.21 11.82 5.07
N SER A 230 8.74 13.03 5.34
CA SER A 230 7.81 13.29 6.46
C SER A 230 6.60 14.13 6.07
N THR A 231 6.40 14.37 4.77
CA THR A 231 5.34 15.26 4.26
C THR A 231 4.71 14.67 3.01
N SER A 232 3.37 14.69 2.96
CA SER A 232 2.61 14.26 1.80
C SER A 232 1.39 15.12 1.47
N LEU A 233 1.11 15.31 0.18
CA LEU A 233 -0.20 15.78 -0.29
C LEU A 233 -1.21 14.63 -0.22
N VAL A 234 -2.21 14.77 0.65
CA VAL A 234 -3.31 13.81 0.84
C VAL A 234 -4.62 14.52 0.52
N ARG A 235 -5.31 14.08 -0.54
CA ARG A 235 -6.62 14.64 -0.95
C ARG A 235 -6.61 16.18 -1.05
N GLY A 236 -5.53 16.73 -1.63
CA GLY A 236 -5.36 18.18 -1.82
C GLY A 236 -4.86 18.95 -0.59
N THR A 237 -4.64 18.28 0.56
CA THR A 237 -4.10 18.89 1.77
C THR A 237 -2.69 18.39 2.04
N LEU A 238 -1.76 19.31 2.32
CA LEU A 238 -0.41 18.93 2.73
C LEU A 238 -0.42 18.52 4.21
N VAL A 239 0.08 17.34 4.50
CA VAL A 239 0.15 16.75 5.83
C VAL A 239 1.60 16.41 6.17
N SER A 240 2.04 16.76 7.37
CA SER A 240 3.34 16.40 7.91
C SER A 240 3.19 15.66 9.24
N TRP A 241 4.12 14.77 9.54
CA TRP A 241 4.13 13.96 10.76
C TRP A 241 5.53 13.93 11.40
N ASP A 242 5.62 13.46 12.63
CA ASP A 242 6.88 13.23 13.32
C ASP A 242 7.54 11.95 12.76
N ASP A 243 8.67 12.12 12.06
CA ASP A 243 9.34 11.04 11.36
C ASP A 243 10.23 10.22 12.29
N PHE A 244 9.98 8.91 12.33
CA PHE A 244 10.81 7.96 13.08
C PHE A 244 12.28 8.05 12.69
N PHE A 245 12.59 8.21 11.39
CA PHE A 245 13.96 8.28 10.90
C PHE A 245 14.54 9.68 11.04
N GLY A 246 13.77 10.73 10.76
CA GLY A 246 14.26 12.11 10.67
C GLY A 246 15.42 12.21 9.69
N ASP A 247 16.42 13.05 10.00
CA ASP A 247 17.59 13.23 9.14
C ASP A 247 18.49 11.99 9.07
N TYR A 248 18.31 11.01 9.97
CA TYR A 248 19.15 9.81 10.04
C TYR A 248 19.14 9.03 8.72
N ALA A 249 17.95 8.71 8.19
CA ALA A 249 17.84 7.93 6.96
C ALA A 249 18.35 8.71 5.73
N ALA A 250 18.06 10.01 5.66
CA ALA A 250 18.44 10.86 4.54
C ALA A 250 19.97 11.04 4.42
N ALA A 251 20.72 10.81 5.50
CA ALA A 251 22.18 10.87 5.49
C ALA A 251 22.86 9.62 4.88
N HIS A 252 22.12 8.54 4.59
CA HIS A 252 22.68 7.33 3.99
C HIS A 252 22.71 7.38 2.46
N ASP A 253 23.83 6.93 1.88
CA ASP A 253 23.96 6.79 0.43
C ASP A 253 22.85 5.92 -0.18
N GLY A 254 22.33 6.37 -1.33
CA GLY A 254 21.24 5.69 -2.04
C GLY A 254 19.88 5.76 -1.33
N VAL A 255 19.72 6.69 -0.39
CA VAL A 255 18.42 7.12 0.14
C VAL A 255 18.11 8.51 -0.39
N GLN A 256 16.89 8.70 -0.87
CA GLN A 256 16.39 10.00 -1.32
C GLN A 256 15.25 10.43 -0.41
N SER A 257 15.37 11.63 0.16
CA SER A 257 14.28 12.30 0.87
C SER A 257 13.53 13.23 -0.10
N GLY A 258 12.21 13.36 0.07
CA GLY A 258 11.42 14.24 -0.78
C GLY A 258 9.93 14.30 -0.42
N LEU A 259 9.22 15.24 -1.04
CA LEU A 259 7.77 15.38 -0.89
C LEU A 259 7.04 14.25 -1.60
N HIS A 260 6.05 13.69 -0.93
CA HIS A 260 5.20 12.61 -1.44
C HIS A 260 3.83 13.13 -1.87
N VAL A 261 3.24 12.62 -2.95
CA VAL A 261 1.82 12.83 -3.27
C VAL A 261 1.08 11.51 -3.20
N SER A 262 -0.07 11.49 -2.51
CA SER A 262 -0.89 10.30 -2.42
C SER A 262 -1.85 10.21 -3.59
N SER A 263 -1.73 9.14 -4.39
CA SER A 263 -2.69 8.80 -5.45
C SER A 263 -3.56 7.63 -5.00
N PRO A 264 -4.90 7.74 -4.98
CA PRO A 264 -5.76 6.65 -4.50
C PRO A 264 -5.70 5.41 -5.41
N SER A 265 -5.16 5.56 -6.63
CA SER A 265 -4.97 4.45 -7.54
C SER A 265 -3.88 4.75 -8.56
N VAL A 266 -2.97 3.80 -8.80
CA VAL A 266 -1.99 3.87 -9.90
C VAL A 266 -2.62 4.01 -11.29
N LEU A 267 -3.91 3.74 -11.42
CA LEU A 267 -4.66 3.91 -12.67
C LEU A 267 -5.06 5.38 -12.93
N LEU A 268 -4.93 6.26 -11.94
CA LEU A 268 -5.26 7.69 -12.08
C LEU A 268 -4.00 8.54 -12.39
N GLU A 269 -2.85 7.89 -12.52
CA GLU A 269 -1.56 8.52 -12.78
C GLU A 269 -1.35 8.64 -14.30
N ASP A 270 -2.09 9.56 -14.94
CA ASP A 270 -1.89 9.91 -16.35
C ASP A 270 -0.78 10.98 -16.54
N ARG A 271 -0.50 11.34 -17.79
CA ARG A 271 0.56 12.32 -18.11
C ARG A 271 0.23 13.74 -17.63
N ASP A 272 -1.04 14.11 -17.56
CA ASP A 272 -1.45 15.43 -17.08
C ASP A 272 -1.29 15.51 -15.57
N TRP A 273 -1.71 14.44 -14.86
CA TRP A 273 -1.46 14.24 -13.45
C TRP A 273 0.04 14.29 -13.14
N LEU A 274 0.87 13.58 -13.93
CA LEU A 274 2.32 13.60 -13.75
C LEU A 274 2.88 15.02 -13.90
N THR A 275 2.49 15.73 -14.95
CA THR A 275 2.94 17.10 -15.23
C THR A 275 2.56 18.06 -14.10
N GLN A 276 1.37 17.90 -13.52
CA GLN A 276 0.90 18.72 -12.40
C GLN A 276 1.75 18.52 -11.13
N HIS A 277 2.30 17.32 -10.91
CA HIS A 277 2.93 16.97 -9.63
C HIS A 277 4.46 16.88 -9.70
N SER A 278 5.06 16.56 -10.84
CA SER A 278 6.50 16.26 -10.95
C SER A 278 7.42 17.45 -10.60
N THR A 279 6.91 18.67 -10.63
CA THR A 279 7.68 19.88 -10.25
C THR A 279 7.88 19.99 -8.74
N SER A 280 6.93 19.50 -7.94
CA SER A 280 6.90 19.71 -6.49
C SER A 280 7.10 18.43 -5.68
N TYR A 281 6.76 17.28 -6.25
CA TYR A 281 6.76 16.00 -5.54
C TYR A 281 7.82 15.07 -6.14
N ALA A 282 8.51 14.34 -5.26
CA ALA A 282 9.51 13.34 -5.64
C ALA A 282 8.88 11.95 -5.80
N PHE A 283 7.82 11.67 -5.04
CA PHE A 283 7.31 10.30 -4.87
C PHE A 283 5.79 10.22 -4.95
N VAL A 284 5.29 9.04 -5.35
CA VAL A 284 3.86 8.69 -5.36
C VAL A 284 3.62 7.24 -4.96
N ASP A 285 2.66 7.03 -4.06
CA ASP A 285 1.95 5.79 -3.80
C ASP A 285 0.57 6.08 -3.16
N PRO A 286 -0.27 5.06 -2.93
CA PRO A 286 -1.55 5.24 -2.24
C PRO A 286 -1.43 5.30 -0.71
N GLU A 287 -0.34 4.84 -0.11
CA GLU A 287 -0.32 4.41 1.29
C GLU A 287 0.39 5.37 2.24
N ILE A 288 1.53 5.97 1.85
CA ILE A 288 2.38 6.77 2.75
C ILE A 288 1.59 7.92 3.37
N GLY A 289 0.85 8.69 2.56
CA GLY A 289 0.15 9.87 3.06
C GLY A 289 -0.99 9.52 4.03
N PRO A 290 -1.90 8.58 3.73
CA PRO A 290 -2.88 8.11 4.70
C PRO A 290 -2.27 7.58 5.99
N MET A 291 -1.14 6.85 5.92
CA MET A 291 -0.41 6.38 7.10
C MET A 291 0.14 7.53 7.95
N GLY A 292 0.85 8.49 7.32
CA GLY A 292 1.41 9.64 8.00
C GLY A 292 0.35 10.57 8.62
N MET A 293 -0.77 10.77 7.92
CA MET A 293 -1.91 11.52 8.45
C MET A 293 -2.53 10.84 9.68
N ALA A 294 -2.72 9.52 9.64
CA ALA A 294 -3.23 8.78 10.79
C ALA A 294 -2.25 8.80 11.98
N ALA A 295 -0.94 8.69 11.71
CA ALA A 295 0.09 8.79 12.73
C ALA A 295 0.08 10.15 13.44
N GLN A 296 0.02 11.23 12.66
CA GLN A 296 -0.11 12.60 13.17
C GLN A 296 -1.33 12.75 14.08
N GLN A 297 -2.48 12.22 13.66
CA GLN A 297 -3.73 12.29 14.43
C GLN A 297 -3.68 11.47 15.72
N ALA A 298 -3.00 10.33 15.69
CA ALA A 298 -2.88 9.42 16.83
C ALA A 298 -1.73 9.78 17.78
N GLY A 299 -0.84 10.71 17.40
CA GLY A 299 0.32 11.08 18.20
C GLY A 299 1.41 10.02 18.29
N VAL A 300 1.51 9.14 17.27
CA VAL A 300 2.58 8.12 17.15
C VAL A 300 3.57 8.56 16.07
N ARG A 301 4.86 8.27 16.26
CA ARG A 301 5.86 8.53 15.20
C ARG A 301 5.70 7.56 14.05
N PHE A 302 5.87 8.06 12.84
CA PHE A 302 5.76 7.27 11.63
C PHE A 302 6.93 7.54 10.70
N GLY A 303 7.61 6.51 10.23
CA GLY A 303 8.64 6.63 9.20
C GLY A 303 8.41 5.65 8.06
N TYR A 304 8.99 5.93 6.90
CA TYR A 304 8.99 4.96 5.81
C TYR A 304 10.36 4.84 5.15
N LEU A 305 10.67 3.62 4.70
CA LEU A 305 11.81 3.35 3.83
C LEU A 305 11.34 2.47 2.68
N HIS A 306 10.98 3.10 1.57
CA HIS A 306 10.39 2.41 0.42
C HIS A 306 11.42 2.13 -0.65
N VAL A 307 11.31 0.98 -1.31
CA VAL A 307 12.03 0.75 -2.56
C VAL A 307 11.39 1.60 -3.65
N ILE A 308 12.18 2.45 -4.32
CA ILE A 308 11.71 3.13 -5.54
C ILE A 308 11.56 2.07 -6.63
N SER A 309 10.33 1.65 -6.92
CA SER A 309 10.07 0.41 -7.67
C SER A 309 9.76 0.63 -9.14
N ASN A 310 9.45 1.86 -9.51
CA ASN A 310 9.18 2.34 -10.86
C ASN A 310 9.44 3.85 -10.92
N ASN A 311 9.53 4.40 -12.14
CA ASN A 311 9.66 5.83 -12.38
C ASN A 311 8.59 6.25 -13.39
N LEU A 312 7.79 7.25 -13.07
CA LEU A 312 6.71 7.74 -13.92
C LEU A 312 7.21 8.77 -14.94
N ALA A 313 8.28 9.50 -14.59
CA ALA A 313 8.87 10.55 -15.41
C ALA A 313 9.82 10.01 -16.49
N THR A 314 10.30 8.77 -16.36
CA THR A 314 11.20 8.16 -17.33
C THR A 314 10.91 6.68 -17.46
N HIS A 315 10.82 6.19 -18.70
CA HIS A 315 10.61 4.78 -18.97
C HIS A 315 11.89 3.96 -18.70
N TYR A 316 11.75 2.89 -17.93
CA TYR A 316 12.80 1.91 -17.67
C TYR A 316 12.31 0.49 -18.02
N PRO A 317 13.23 -0.46 -18.29
CA PRO A 317 12.86 -1.85 -18.52
C PRO A 317 12.12 -2.49 -17.34
N ALA A 318 12.42 -2.09 -16.10
CA ALA A 318 11.73 -2.58 -14.90
C ALA A 318 10.58 -1.65 -14.52
N ASP A 319 9.38 -2.21 -14.38
CA ASP A 319 8.16 -1.49 -14.01
C ASP A 319 7.21 -2.36 -13.15
N LEU A 320 6.01 -1.84 -12.86
CA LEU A 320 5.01 -2.53 -12.04
C LEU A 320 4.47 -3.84 -12.66
N SER A 321 4.73 -4.10 -13.95
CA SER A 321 4.24 -5.26 -14.68
C SER A 321 5.20 -6.46 -14.66
N ASN A 322 6.48 -6.25 -14.31
CA ASN A 322 7.54 -7.25 -14.40
C ASN A 322 8.38 -7.43 -13.12
N GLU A 323 7.81 -7.09 -11.97
CA GLU A 323 8.41 -7.11 -10.62
C GLU A 323 9.02 -8.44 -10.13
N ARG A 324 8.86 -9.54 -10.88
CA ARG A 324 9.32 -10.89 -10.53
C ARG A 324 10.52 -11.36 -11.35
N GLN A 325 11.05 -10.53 -12.24
CA GLN A 325 12.28 -10.86 -12.97
C GLN A 325 13.46 -11.02 -12.00
N ARG A 326 14.38 -11.95 -12.33
CA ARG A 326 15.51 -12.31 -11.45
C ARG A 326 16.37 -11.11 -11.05
N ASP A 327 16.67 -10.23 -11.99
CA ASP A 327 17.47 -9.03 -11.72
C ASP A 327 16.77 -8.09 -10.72
N VAL A 328 15.46 -7.86 -10.90
CA VAL A 328 14.63 -7.06 -9.98
C VAL A 328 14.66 -7.65 -8.57
N LEU A 329 14.50 -8.97 -8.43
CA LEU A 329 14.54 -9.65 -7.13
C LEU A 329 15.92 -9.51 -6.46
N ARG A 330 17.00 -9.67 -7.21
CA ARG A 330 18.38 -9.52 -6.71
C ARG A 330 18.63 -8.11 -6.17
N ARG A 331 18.28 -7.07 -6.95
CA ARG A 331 18.47 -5.67 -6.54
C ARG A 331 17.65 -5.34 -5.29
N ARG A 332 16.41 -5.84 -5.22
CA ARG A 332 15.53 -5.67 -4.07
C ARG A 332 16.05 -6.33 -2.78
N ALA A 333 16.77 -7.44 -2.88
CA ALA A 333 17.41 -8.06 -1.71
C ALA A 333 18.50 -7.15 -1.11
N VAL A 334 19.32 -6.52 -1.96
CA VAL A 334 20.33 -5.54 -1.51
C VAL A 334 19.68 -4.35 -0.82
N LEU A 335 18.57 -3.85 -1.35
CA LEU A 335 17.81 -2.76 -0.72
C LEU A 335 17.17 -3.19 0.60
N ALA A 336 16.63 -4.41 0.71
CA ALA A 336 16.11 -4.93 1.97
C ALA A 336 17.20 -5.02 3.05
N ASP A 337 18.42 -5.45 2.71
CA ASP A 337 19.56 -5.43 3.61
C ASP A 337 19.91 -4.01 4.07
N ARG A 338 19.87 -3.03 3.15
CA ARG A 338 20.10 -1.62 3.49
C ARG A 338 19.04 -1.08 4.45
N ILE A 339 17.77 -1.38 4.22
CA ILE A 339 16.66 -1.02 5.13
C ILE A 339 16.92 -1.58 6.53
N ARG A 340 17.27 -2.87 6.62
CA ARG A 340 17.60 -3.51 7.91
C ARG A 340 18.75 -2.80 8.63
N THR A 341 19.80 -2.42 7.91
CA THR A 341 20.94 -1.67 8.47
C THR A 341 20.51 -0.30 9.01
N ILE A 342 19.74 0.48 8.23
CA ILE A 342 19.28 1.82 8.63
C ILE A 342 18.37 1.72 9.86
N VAL A 343 17.40 0.80 9.86
CA VAL A 343 16.51 0.60 11.02
C VAL A 343 17.30 0.22 12.28
N THR A 344 18.21 -0.74 12.16
CA THR A 344 19.05 -1.17 13.29
C THR A 344 19.90 -0.03 13.83
N GLY A 345 20.52 0.74 12.95
CA GLY A 345 21.35 1.89 13.33
C GLY A 345 20.54 3.00 13.99
N ARG A 346 19.33 3.29 13.49
CA ARG A 346 18.42 4.28 14.09
C ARG A 346 17.97 3.87 15.50
N LEU A 347 17.68 2.57 15.69
CA LEU A 347 17.33 2.03 17.00
C LEU A 347 18.51 2.13 17.98
N ALA A 348 19.73 1.86 17.52
CA ALA A 348 20.93 1.98 18.35
C ALA A 348 21.29 3.44 18.71
N ALA A 349 21.01 4.39 17.82
CA ALA A 349 21.29 5.82 18.03
C ALA A 349 20.27 6.52 18.94
N THR A 350 19.11 5.93 19.16
CA THR A 350 18.09 6.46 20.06
C THR A 350 18.26 5.80 21.42
N PRO A 351 18.68 6.52 22.48
CA PRO A 351 18.75 5.93 23.81
C PRO A 351 17.39 5.33 24.17
N SER A 352 17.38 4.09 24.66
CA SER A 352 16.22 3.53 25.32
C SER A 352 15.82 4.48 26.44
N HIS A 353 14.66 5.13 26.34
CA HIS A 353 14.06 5.82 27.47
C HIS A 353 13.88 4.77 28.57
N LEU A 354 14.83 4.73 29.51
CA LEU A 354 14.69 3.99 30.75
C LEU A 354 13.49 4.61 31.47
N LEU A 355 12.46 3.79 31.64
CA LEU A 355 11.38 4.04 32.58
C LEU A 355 11.97 4.22 33.98
N GLY A 356 11.74 5.41 34.55
CA GLY A 356 11.56 5.68 35.97
C GLY A 356 12.62 5.19 36.96
N GLU A 357 13.51 6.10 37.36
CA GLU A 357 13.82 6.28 38.78
C GLU A 357 13.52 7.73 39.16
N THR A 358 12.34 7.97 39.73
CA THR A 358 12.12 8.66 41.01
C THR A 358 10.71 8.42 41.53
#